data_AF-A0A852HLN1-F1
#
_entry.id   AF-A0A852HLN1-F1
#
_cell.length_a   1.000
_cell.length_b   1.000
_cell.length_c   1.000
_cell.angle_alpha   90.00
_cell.angle_beta   90.00
_cell.angle_gamma   90.00
#
_symmetry.space_group_name_H-M   'P 1'
#
loop_
_entity.id
_entity.type
_entity.pdbx_description
1 polymer ?
#
loop_
_entity_poly.entity_id
_entity_poly.type
_entity_poly.pdbx_seq_one_letter_code
_entity_poly.pdbx_strand_id
1 'polypeptide(L)'
;ACCTANTSLEAHQDQSYLYNFNWDHCGAMPEKCKRHFIQDTCLYECSPNLGPWIDQADTSWRKERIRDVPLCQEDCEQWWEDCQDAVTCKVNWHKGWNWTTGTNQCPKGAMCQKFKFVFPTAAALCEQIWSGSYRYTSHHRGSGRCIQMWFDPMQGNPNVAVAKYYA
;
A
#
# COMPACT_ATOMS: atom_id res chain seq x y z
N ALA A 1 -8.22 10.82 12.64
CA ALA A 1 -7.72 10.43 11.30
C ALA A 1 -7.24 11.67 10.58
N CYS A 2 -6.29 11.55 9.65
CA CYS A 2 -5.83 12.63 8.78
C CYS A 2 -6.66 12.77 7.49
N CYS A 3 -7.44 11.75 7.14
CA CYS A 3 -8.31 11.76 5.96
C CYS A 3 -9.68 12.40 6.26
N THR A 4 -10.37 12.82 5.19
CA THR A 4 -11.77 13.26 5.25
C THR A 4 -12.74 12.10 5.04
N ALA A 5 -14.02 12.29 5.34
CA ALA A 5 -15.06 11.31 5.03
C ALA A 5 -15.10 10.98 3.53
N ASN A 6 -14.98 11.99 2.67
CA ASN A 6 -14.97 11.81 1.21
C ASN A 6 -13.78 10.95 0.76
N THR A 7 -12.58 11.25 1.26
CA THR A 7 -11.37 10.45 1.03
C THR A 7 -11.59 8.99 1.41
N SER A 8 -12.23 8.73 2.56
CA SER A 8 -12.46 7.36 3.02
C SER A 8 -13.46 6.58 2.16
N LEU A 9 -14.52 7.23 1.65
CA LEU A 9 -15.45 6.59 0.72
C LEU A 9 -14.76 6.21 -0.60
N GLU A 10 -13.83 7.06 -1.03
CA GLU A 10 -13.20 6.96 -2.34
C GLU A 10 -11.99 6.04 -2.35
N ALA A 11 -11.41 5.76 -1.18
CA ALA A 11 -10.47 4.66 -1.00
C ALA A 11 -11.08 3.29 -1.39
N HIS A 12 -12.41 3.16 -1.37
CA HIS A 12 -13.12 1.91 -1.71
C HIS A 12 -13.60 1.84 -3.17
N GLN A 13 -13.45 2.92 -3.94
CA GLN A 13 -13.91 2.99 -5.33
C GLN A 13 -12.76 2.67 -6.29
N ASP A 14 -13.07 1.94 -7.36
CA ASP A 14 -12.13 1.79 -8.47
C ASP A 14 -11.96 3.11 -9.22
N GLN A 15 -10.72 3.42 -9.63
CA GLN A 15 -10.43 4.65 -10.38
C GLN A 15 -10.96 5.91 -9.67
N SER A 16 -10.88 5.92 -8.33
CA SER A 16 -11.37 7.02 -7.51
C SER A 16 -10.61 8.32 -7.75
N TYR A 17 -11.19 9.45 -7.37
CA TYR A 17 -10.56 10.76 -7.61
C TYR A 17 -9.20 10.91 -6.91
N LEU A 18 -8.90 10.08 -5.91
CA LEU A 18 -7.64 10.16 -5.15
C LEU A 18 -6.44 10.07 -6.09
N TYR A 19 -6.44 9.06 -6.96
CA TYR A 19 -5.31 8.75 -7.82
C TYR A 19 -5.71 8.32 -9.24
N ASN A 20 -7.00 8.22 -9.53
CA ASN A 20 -7.58 7.63 -10.73
C ASN A 20 -6.97 6.25 -11.07
N PHE A 21 -6.66 5.48 -10.01
CA PHE A 21 -5.89 4.25 -10.10
C PHE A 21 -6.80 3.06 -10.39
N ASN A 22 -6.47 2.35 -11.46
CA ASN A 22 -7.07 1.11 -11.90
C ASN A 22 -6.34 -0.09 -11.27
N TRP A 23 -7.01 -0.74 -10.32
CA TRP A 23 -6.55 -2.00 -9.73
C TRP A 23 -6.60 -3.15 -10.75
N ASP A 24 -7.47 -3.07 -11.76
CA ASP A 24 -7.73 -4.10 -12.77
C ASP A 24 -6.91 -3.95 -14.06
N HIS A 25 -5.72 -3.35 -13.97
CA HIS A 25 -4.86 -3.05 -15.13
C HIS A 25 -4.37 -4.30 -15.90
N CYS A 26 -4.53 -5.50 -15.33
CA CYS A 26 -4.25 -6.80 -15.96
C CYS A 26 -5.47 -7.74 -15.96
N GLY A 27 -6.68 -7.20 -15.86
CA GLY A 27 -7.93 -7.93 -15.62
C GLY A 27 -8.38 -7.80 -14.17
N ALA A 28 -9.58 -8.32 -13.87
CA ALA A 28 -10.22 -8.16 -12.57
C ALA A 28 -9.34 -8.68 -11.42
N MET A 29 -9.01 -7.79 -10.47
CA MET A 29 -8.29 -8.14 -9.27
C MET A 29 -9.21 -8.92 -8.31
N PRO A 30 -8.76 -10.06 -7.75
CA PRO A 30 -9.54 -10.76 -6.74
C PRO A 30 -9.82 -9.88 -5.52
N GLU A 31 -11.06 -9.89 -5.02
CA GLU A 31 -11.49 -9.08 -3.86
C GLU A 31 -10.61 -9.27 -2.62
N LYS A 32 -10.16 -10.51 -2.37
CA LYS A 32 -9.24 -10.83 -1.26
C LYS A 32 -7.89 -10.11 -1.36
N CYS A 33 -7.44 -9.79 -2.57
CA CYS A 33 -6.23 -9.02 -2.83
C CYS A 33 -6.53 -7.51 -2.76
N LYS A 34 -7.60 -7.08 -3.42
CA LYS A 34 -8.02 -5.68 -3.51
C LYS A 34 -8.25 -5.02 -2.16
N ARG A 35 -8.85 -5.74 -1.20
CA ARG A 35 -9.06 -5.24 0.17
C ARG A 35 -7.78 -4.76 0.85
N HIS A 36 -6.62 -5.34 0.52
CA HIS A 36 -5.34 -4.91 1.10
C HIS A 36 -4.87 -3.58 0.52
N PHE A 37 -5.09 -3.34 -0.77
CA PHE A 37 -4.81 -2.05 -1.41
C PHE A 37 -5.74 -0.93 -0.90
N ILE A 38 -7.02 -1.26 -0.66
CA ILE A 38 -7.96 -0.35 0.00
C ILE A 38 -7.45 -0.01 1.41
N GLN A 39 -7.02 -1.03 2.17
CA GLN A 39 -6.60 -0.82 3.55
C GLN A 39 -5.24 -0.12 3.67
N ASP A 40 -4.34 -0.33 2.72
CA ASP A 40 -3.12 0.45 2.54
C ASP A 40 -3.45 1.93 2.28
N THR A 41 -4.41 2.20 1.39
CA THR A 41 -4.90 3.56 1.13
C THR A 41 -5.45 4.18 2.41
N CYS A 42 -6.28 3.45 3.18
CA CYS A 42 -6.76 3.92 4.48
C CYS A 42 -5.60 4.24 5.45
N LEU A 43 -4.59 3.38 5.55
CA LEU A 43 -3.44 3.62 6.43
C LEU A 43 -2.69 4.89 6.00
N TYR A 44 -2.37 5.01 4.71
CA TYR A 44 -1.62 6.14 4.16
C TYR A 44 -2.37 7.47 4.30
N GLU A 45 -3.66 7.50 3.96
CA GLU A 45 -4.46 8.73 3.99
C GLU A 45 -4.92 9.11 5.41
N CYS A 46 -5.19 8.13 6.27
CA CYS A 46 -5.90 8.38 7.53
C CYS A 46 -5.02 8.29 8.77
N SER A 47 -3.87 7.62 8.75
CA SER A 47 -3.10 7.36 9.96
C SER A 47 -2.38 8.61 10.46
N PRO A 48 -2.66 9.07 11.70
CA PRO A 48 -1.87 10.13 12.33
C PRO A 48 -0.56 9.60 12.95
N ASN A 49 -0.25 8.31 12.76
CA ASN A 49 0.85 7.62 13.46
C ASN A 49 2.01 7.25 12.55
N LEU A 50 2.09 7.85 11.35
CA LEU A 50 3.18 7.61 10.40
C LEU A 50 4.29 8.68 10.47
N GLY A 51 4.15 9.66 11.38
CA GLY A 51 5.06 10.80 11.55
C GLY A 51 6.56 10.46 11.52
N PRO A 52 7.04 9.45 12.27
CA PRO A 52 8.46 9.09 12.31
C PRO A 52 9.08 8.68 10.96
N TRP A 53 8.24 8.37 9.96
CA TRP A 53 8.64 7.90 8.65
C TRP A 53 8.29 8.88 7.51
N ILE A 54 7.85 10.09 7.86
CA ILE A 54 7.61 11.14 6.87
C ILE A 54 8.96 11.68 6.38
N ASP A 55 9.15 11.69 5.07
CA ASP A 55 10.31 12.19 4.36
C ASP A 55 9.90 13.13 3.23
N GLN A 56 10.80 14.03 2.84
CA GLN A 56 10.55 14.98 1.75
C GLN A 56 10.42 14.23 0.41
N ALA A 57 9.42 14.62 -0.38
CA ALA A 57 9.16 14.08 -1.70
C ALA A 57 9.48 15.15 -2.76
N ASP A 58 10.39 14.83 -3.68
CA ASP A 58 10.73 15.72 -4.80
C ASP A 58 9.77 15.48 -5.99
N THR A 59 8.48 15.73 -5.78
CA THR A 59 7.44 15.52 -6.80
C THR A 59 6.40 16.64 -6.83
N SER A 60 5.80 16.89 -7.99
CA SER A 60 4.86 18.00 -8.21
C SER A 60 3.54 17.91 -7.43
N TRP A 61 3.16 16.72 -6.96
CA TRP A 61 1.83 16.46 -6.38
C TRP A 61 1.85 16.18 -4.88
N ARG A 62 3.03 15.95 -4.28
CA ARG A 62 3.21 15.81 -2.82
C ARG A 62 4.55 16.38 -2.39
N LYS A 63 4.54 17.14 -1.31
CA LYS A 63 5.76 17.66 -0.65
C LYS A 63 6.44 16.62 0.23
N GLU A 64 5.65 15.69 0.76
CA GLU A 64 6.09 14.69 1.72
C GLU A 64 5.51 13.32 1.34
N ARG A 65 6.19 12.26 1.77
CA ARG A 65 5.72 10.88 1.65
C ARG A 65 6.20 10.06 2.84
N ILE A 66 5.63 8.88 3.02
CA ILE A 66 6.22 7.89 3.93
C ILE A 66 7.39 7.14 3.25
N ARG A 67 8.39 6.76 4.04
CA ARG A 67 9.47 5.84 3.67
C ARG A 67 9.79 4.86 4.79
N ASP A 68 10.07 3.62 4.41
CA ASP A 68 10.55 2.56 5.30
C ASP A 68 9.67 2.34 6.55
N VAL A 69 8.35 2.54 6.42
CA VAL A 69 7.41 2.26 7.50
C VAL A 69 7.49 0.77 7.85
N PRO A 70 7.79 0.38 9.10
CA PRO A 70 8.04 -0.99 9.49
C PRO A 70 6.72 -1.76 9.53
N LEU A 71 6.31 -2.36 8.42
CA LEU A 71 5.06 -3.10 8.35
C LEU A 71 5.22 -4.42 9.12
N CYS A 72 4.21 -4.78 9.92
CA CYS A 72 4.23 -6.05 10.65
C CYS A 72 4.31 -7.23 9.70
N GLN A 73 4.99 -8.29 10.15
CA GLN A 73 5.24 -9.49 9.37
C GLN A 73 3.94 -10.04 8.76
N GLU A 74 2.92 -10.25 9.59
CA GLU A 74 1.66 -10.87 9.17
C GLU A 74 0.86 -9.99 8.20
N ASP A 75 0.90 -8.67 8.37
CA ASP A 75 0.19 -7.74 7.47
C ASP A 75 0.77 -7.81 6.06
N CYS A 76 2.10 -7.89 5.94
CA CYS A 76 2.77 -8.01 4.65
C CYS A 76 2.60 -9.42 4.04
N GLU A 77 2.76 -10.47 4.84
CA GLU A 77 2.60 -11.86 4.38
C GLU A 77 1.18 -12.16 3.93
N GLN A 78 0.17 -11.72 4.69
CA GLN A 78 -1.24 -11.93 4.33
C GLN A 78 -1.62 -11.15 3.07
N TRP A 79 -1.08 -9.94 2.88
CA TRP A 79 -1.27 -9.19 1.64
C TRP A 79 -0.72 -9.96 0.45
N TRP A 80 0.51 -10.46 0.54
CA TRP A 80 1.13 -11.24 -0.53
C TRP A 80 0.38 -12.55 -0.81
N GLU A 81 0.02 -13.30 0.24
CA GLU A 81 -0.69 -14.58 0.14
C GLU A 81 -2.05 -14.44 -0.57
N ASP A 82 -2.79 -13.38 -0.25
CA ASP A 82 -4.08 -13.10 -0.88
C ASP A 82 -3.95 -12.63 -2.34
N CYS A 83 -2.81 -12.04 -2.70
CA CYS A 83 -2.53 -11.50 -4.03
C CYS A 83 -1.72 -12.43 -4.95
N GLN A 84 -1.08 -13.49 -4.47
CA GLN A 84 -0.06 -14.23 -5.23
C GLN A 84 -0.52 -14.77 -6.61
N ASP A 85 -1.81 -15.07 -6.77
CA ASP A 85 -2.43 -15.51 -8.02
C ASP A 85 -3.16 -14.41 -8.81
N ALA A 86 -3.27 -13.20 -8.25
CA ALA A 86 -3.65 -12.00 -9.01
C ALA A 86 -2.58 -11.68 -10.06
N VAL A 87 -2.87 -10.75 -10.96
CA VAL A 87 -2.00 -10.47 -12.12
C VAL A 87 -1.63 -9.00 -12.13
N THR A 88 -0.36 -8.70 -12.41
CA THR A 88 0.14 -7.35 -12.65
C THR A 88 1.21 -7.36 -13.74
N CYS A 89 1.55 -6.20 -14.27
CA CYS A 89 2.59 -6.02 -15.27
C CYS A 89 3.79 -5.23 -14.74
N LYS A 90 3.79 -4.81 -13.47
CA LYS A 90 4.81 -3.91 -12.91
C LYS A 90 5.15 -4.24 -11.46
N VAL A 91 6.43 -4.09 -11.14
CA VAL A 91 6.96 -4.17 -9.77
C VAL A 91 6.76 -2.85 -9.01
N ASN A 92 6.91 -1.71 -9.67
CA ASN A 92 6.79 -0.39 -9.04
C ASN A 92 5.55 0.33 -9.57
N TRP A 93 4.59 0.59 -8.68
CA TRP A 93 3.30 1.17 -9.00
C TRP A 93 3.22 2.68 -8.78
N HIS A 94 4.26 3.31 -8.23
CA HIS A 94 4.32 4.79 -8.17
C HIS A 94 4.64 5.44 -9.51
N LYS A 95 5.34 4.76 -10.43
CA LYS A 95 5.87 5.40 -11.65
C LYS A 95 5.91 4.47 -12.87
N GLY A 96 5.93 5.07 -14.05
CA GLY A 96 6.11 4.36 -15.33
C GLY A 96 4.88 3.60 -15.79
N TRP A 97 3.68 4.08 -15.45
CA TRP A 97 2.42 3.67 -16.06
C TRP A 97 2.20 4.44 -17.36
N ASN A 98 1.40 3.87 -18.27
CA ASN A 98 0.84 4.61 -19.38
C ASN A 98 -0.48 5.28 -18.93
N TRP A 99 -0.58 6.61 -19.04
CA TRP A 99 -1.76 7.39 -18.64
C TRP A 99 -2.51 8.02 -19.82
N THR A 100 -2.22 7.63 -21.06
CA THR A 100 -2.80 8.27 -22.26
C THR A 100 -4.33 8.23 -22.32
N THR A 101 -4.96 7.27 -21.63
CA THR A 101 -6.42 7.11 -21.55
C THR A 101 -7.04 7.74 -20.30
N GLY A 102 -6.24 8.47 -19.51
CA GLY A 102 -6.66 9.08 -18.24
C GLY A 102 -6.48 8.15 -17.03
N THR A 103 -6.42 6.83 -17.20
CA THR A 103 -6.17 5.85 -16.14
C THR A 103 -4.86 5.09 -16.37
N ASN A 104 -4.28 4.47 -15.34
CA ASN A 104 -3.05 3.72 -15.47
C ASN A 104 -3.26 2.43 -16.27
N GLN A 105 -2.44 2.26 -17.30
CA GLN A 105 -2.34 1.06 -18.12
C GLN A 105 -0.91 0.55 -18.14
N CYS A 106 -0.77 -0.75 -18.37
CA CYS A 106 0.53 -1.37 -18.54
C CYS A 106 1.33 -0.67 -19.65
N PRO A 107 2.60 -0.29 -19.39
CA PRO A 107 3.43 0.37 -20.38
C PRO A 107 3.75 -0.59 -21.53
N LYS A 108 4.10 -0.03 -22.69
CA LYS A 108 4.43 -0.82 -23.88
C LYS A 108 5.52 -1.85 -23.59
N GLY A 109 5.26 -3.11 -23.93
CA GLY A 109 6.18 -4.23 -23.73
C GLY A 109 6.11 -4.89 -22.34
N ALA A 110 5.37 -4.31 -21.38
CA ALA A 110 5.12 -4.99 -20.11
C ALA A 110 4.07 -6.08 -20.29
N MET A 111 4.38 -7.28 -19.80
CA MET A 111 3.49 -8.43 -19.85
C MET A 111 2.81 -8.65 -18.50
N CYS A 112 1.50 -8.88 -18.53
CA CYS A 112 0.75 -9.29 -17.35
C CYS A 112 1.19 -10.69 -16.90
N GLN A 113 1.63 -10.79 -15.65
CA GLN A 113 2.12 -12.00 -15.01
C GLN A 113 1.54 -12.12 -13.60
N LYS A 114 1.50 -13.34 -13.07
CA LYS A 114 1.04 -13.54 -11.69
C LYS A 114 1.92 -12.75 -10.72
N PHE A 115 1.30 -12.19 -9.68
CA PHE A 115 1.98 -11.43 -8.64
C PHE A 115 3.18 -12.19 -8.08
N LYS A 116 3.08 -13.50 -7.84
CA LYS A 116 4.22 -14.29 -7.34
C LYS A 116 5.45 -14.34 -8.25
N PHE A 117 5.30 -14.07 -9.56
CA PHE A 117 6.43 -13.96 -10.48
C PHE A 117 7.02 -12.54 -10.51
N VAL A 118 6.18 -11.53 -10.28
CA VAL A 118 6.58 -10.11 -10.23
C VAL A 118 7.16 -9.73 -8.86
N PHE A 119 6.59 -10.29 -7.79
CA PHE A 119 6.96 -10.14 -6.39
C PHE A 119 7.21 -11.54 -5.80
N PRO A 120 8.45 -12.06 -5.87
CA PRO A 120 8.76 -13.43 -5.45
C PRO A 120 8.56 -13.72 -3.96
N THR A 121 8.50 -12.69 -3.12
CA THR A 121 8.33 -12.79 -1.66
C THR A 121 7.38 -11.69 -1.15
N ALA A 122 6.86 -11.86 0.06
CA ALA A 122 6.06 -10.83 0.73
C ALA A 122 6.85 -9.51 0.87
N ALA A 123 8.11 -9.58 1.30
CA ALA A 123 8.98 -8.42 1.36
C ALA A 123 9.12 -7.71 -0.01
N ALA A 124 9.28 -8.47 -1.10
CA ALA A 124 9.35 -7.89 -2.44
C ALA A 124 8.08 -7.10 -2.78
N LEU A 125 6.89 -7.59 -2.41
CA LEU A 125 5.63 -6.85 -2.60
C LEU A 125 5.63 -5.55 -1.79
N CYS A 126 5.70 -5.66 -0.46
CA CYS A 126 5.47 -4.51 0.44
C CYS A 126 6.52 -3.41 0.26
N GLU A 127 7.78 -3.79 0.01
CA GLU A 127 8.87 -2.82 -0.14
C GLU A 127 8.89 -2.17 -1.53
N GLN A 128 8.58 -2.92 -2.60
CA GLN A 128 8.82 -2.43 -3.96
C GLN A 128 7.59 -1.79 -4.61
N ILE A 129 6.39 -2.27 -4.29
CA ILE A 129 5.15 -1.82 -4.96
C ILE A 129 4.98 -0.31 -4.87
N TRP A 130 5.24 0.26 -3.69
CA TRP A 130 5.21 1.69 -3.42
C TRP A 130 6.61 2.31 -3.26
N SER A 131 7.62 1.79 -3.96
CA SER A 131 8.96 2.42 -4.01
C SER A 131 9.57 2.72 -2.64
N GLY A 132 9.57 1.74 -1.72
CA GLY A 132 10.12 1.89 -0.37
C GLY A 132 9.23 2.68 0.59
N SER A 133 7.91 2.74 0.37
CA SER A 133 6.99 3.28 1.40
C SER A 133 7.02 2.43 2.67
N TYR A 134 7.07 1.10 2.52
CA TYR A 134 7.15 0.16 3.61
C TYR A 134 8.49 -0.57 3.61
N ARG A 135 8.85 -1.04 4.79
CA ARG A 135 9.93 -1.99 5.04
C ARG A 135 9.35 -3.22 5.71
N TYR A 136 9.65 -4.40 5.18
CA TYR A 136 9.24 -5.65 5.83
C TYR A 136 10.02 -5.82 7.14
N THR A 137 9.36 -6.35 8.17
CA THR A 137 9.98 -6.65 9.46
C THR A 137 9.66 -8.06 9.91
N SER A 138 10.51 -8.62 10.78
CA SER A 138 10.23 -9.86 11.52
C SER A 138 9.49 -9.60 12.83
N HIS A 139 8.96 -8.39 13.03
CA HIS A 139 8.18 -8.06 14.20
C HIS A 139 6.72 -8.47 13.96
N HIS A 140 6.20 -9.26 14.88
CA HIS A 140 4.81 -9.71 14.87
C HIS A 140 3.85 -8.58 15.27
N ARG A 141 2.61 -8.67 14.80
CA ARG A 141 1.50 -7.83 15.27
C ARG A 141 1.42 -7.83 16.80
N GLY A 142 1.10 -6.67 17.38
CA GLY A 142 1.01 -6.47 18.83
C GLY A 142 2.36 -6.31 19.56
N SER A 143 3.49 -6.47 18.87
CA SER A 143 4.83 -6.28 19.47
C SER A 143 5.12 -4.83 19.91
N GLY A 144 4.37 -3.86 19.38
CA GLY A 144 4.67 -2.43 19.54
C GLY A 144 5.91 -1.97 18.75
N ARG A 145 6.45 -2.81 17.86
CA ARG A 145 7.66 -2.53 17.06
C ARG A 145 7.43 -2.47 15.55
N CYS A 146 6.20 -2.67 15.09
CA CYS A 146 5.82 -2.58 13.69
C CYS A 146 4.42 -1.97 13.57
N ILE A 147 4.18 -1.27 12.46
CA ILE A 147 2.89 -0.70 12.09
C ILE A 147 1.99 -1.81 11.58
N GLN A 148 0.77 -1.83 12.11
CA GLN A 148 -0.31 -2.68 11.65
C GLN A 148 -1.20 -1.90 10.68
N MET A 149 -1.44 -2.48 9.50
CA MET A 149 -2.40 -2.00 8.53
C MET A 149 -3.82 -2.46 8.89
N TRP A 150 -3.92 -3.64 9.50
CA TRP A 150 -5.18 -4.21 10.02
C TRP A 150 -5.17 -4.21 11.56
N PHE A 151 -6.24 -3.71 12.17
CA PHE A 151 -6.47 -3.80 13.61
C PHE A 151 -7.96 -3.63 13.94
N ASP A 152 -8.37 -4.16 15.09
CA ASP A 152 -9.72 -3.99 15.63
C ASP A 152 -9.80 -2.62 16.35
N PRO A 153 -10.61 -1.66 15.86
CA PRO A 153 -10.71 -0.35 16.50
C PRO A 153 -11.28 -0.41 17.92
N MET A 154 -12.04 -1.47 18.28
CA MET A 154 -12.57 -1.64 19.63
C MET A 154 -11.48 -1.94 20.67
N GLN A 155 -10.32 -2.43 20.22
CA GLN A 155 -9.14 -2.69 21.06
C GLN A 155 -8.17 -1.50 21.08
N GLY A 156 -8.55 -0.38 20.45
CA GLY A 156 -7.70 0.80 20.31
C GLY A 156 -6.72 0.68 19.13
N ASN A 157 -6.08 1.81 18.79
CA ASN A 157 -5.11 1.86 17.69
C ASN A 157 -3.71 1.45 18.19
N PRO A 158 -3.16 0.28 17.77
CA PRO A 158 -1.86 -0.19 18.24
C PRO A 158 -0.69 0.67 17.75
N ASN A 159 -0.86 1.39 16.63
CA ASN A 159 0.19 2.19 16.00
C ASN A 159 0.57 3.42 16.82
N VAL A 160 -0.25 3.82 17.80
CA VAL A 160 0.09 4.91 18.74
C VAL A 160 1.34 4.57 19.54
N ALA A 161 1.45 3.33 20.05
CA ALA A 161 2.61 2.90 20.81
C ALA A 161 3.85 2.73 19.91
N VAL A 162 3.65 2.24 18.69
CA VAL A 162 4.71 2.06 17.70
C VAL A 162 5.31 3.41 17.29
N ALA A 163 4.47 4.38 16.94
CA ALA A 163 4.94 5.71 16.57
C ALA A 163 5.71 6.38 17.72
N LYS A 164 5.25 6.24 18.97
CA LYS A 164 5.95 6.75 20.15
C LYS A 164 7.31 6.08 20.38
N TYR A 165 7.45 4.81 20.01
CA TYR A 165 8.70 4.08 20.16
C TYR A 165 9.76 4.54 19.15
N TYR A 166 9.35 4.93 17.94
CA TYR A 166 10.26 5.36 16.85
C TYR A 166 10.43 6.88 16.73
N ALA A 167 9.67 7.68 17.48
CA ALA A 167 9.73 9.13 17.49
C ALA A 167 10.89 9.69 18.32
#